data_AF-A0A7L8K9D5-F1
#
_entry.id   AF-A0A7L8K9D5-F1
#
_cell.length_a   1.000
_cell.length_b   1.000
_cell.length_c   1.000
_cell.angle_alpha   90.00
_cell.angle_beta   90.00
_cell.angle_gamma   90.00
#
_symmetry.space_group_name_H-M   'P 1'
#
loop_
_entity.id
_entity.type
_entity.pdbx_description
1 polymer ?
#
loop_
_entity_poly.entity_id
_entity_poly.type
_entity_poly.pdbx_seq_one_letter_code
_entity_poly.pdbx_strand_id
1 'polypeptide(L)'
;MSKSKARSKALLIAFADLIPDMDKVVNKKLLDSLNVYSGHDNDLIVIMNEDGPTIIELNSLKSVSMLAQKLSAFSTYYHVEMQQILVNPIDFEKAYTLLKEAPAIPMFKTLADLDKFLNEEFEKYGLNTFLDVDNLDYSLAKSRELKNDQLVAWVSEIIEKREKLALRNRFNEVTKAHYETVDAMYAAVRPLMKELGFPDELMLHTFSELSVFDSKGWDYAIKSKIEFLTKREEQCLDYQMKADKRQATVDELLAQISNAKTVKAPRSFGQLFGFSVIAMMTFMFIVNKFI
;
A
#
# COMPACT_ATOMS: atom_id res chain seq x y z
N MET A 1 -18.79 2.76 -38.96
CA MET A 1 -17.53 1.97 -38.89
C MET A 1 -17.32 1.59 -37.43
N SER A 2 -17.04 0.32 -37.12
CA SER A 2 -16.69 -0.07 -35.74
C SER A 2 -15.39 0.64 -35.32
N LYS A 3 -15.26 1.01 -34.03
CA LYS A 3 -14.05 1.67 -33.49
C LYS A 3 -12.76 0.91 -33.84
N SER A 4 -12.81 -0.43 -33.80
CA SER A 4 -11.69 -1.31 -34.15
C SER A 4 -11.24 -1.16 -35.62
N LYS A 5 -12.17 -1.10 -36.58
CA LYS A 5 -11.82 -0.94 -38.00
C LYS A 5 -11.19 0.41 -38.33
N ALA A 6 -11.57 1.46 -37.58
CA ALA A 6 -10.95 2.78 -37.71
C ALA A 6 -9.52 2.79 -37.15
N ARG A 7 -9.29 2.13 -35.99
CA ARG A 7 -7.98 2.03 -35.33
C ARG A 7 -6.96 1.28 -36.19
N SER A 8 -7.33 0.12 -36.75
CA SER A 8 -6.42 -0.64 -37.64
C SER A 8 -6.02 0.15 -38.88
N LYS A 9 -6.96 0.92 -39.45
CA LYS A 9 -6.67 1.76 -40.62
C LYS A 9 -5.73 2.91 -40.28
N ALA A 10 -5.89 3.53 -39.10
CA ALA A 10 -5.00 4.57 -38.63
C ALA A 10 -3.58 4.03 -38.38
N LEU A 11 -3.45 2.85 -37.77
CA LEU A 11 -2.16 2.16 -37.62
C LEU A 11 -1.49 1.90 -38.97
N LEU A 12 -2.25 1.42 -39.96
CA LEU A 12 -1.72 1.18 -41.30
C LEU A 12 -1.15 2.46 -41.94
N ILE A 13 -1.84 3.58 -41.76
CA ILE A 13 -1.38 4.89 -42.26
C ILE A 13 -0.07 5.27 -41.57
N ALA A 14 0.01 5.15 -40.24
CA ALA A 14 1.23 5.43 -39.50
C ALA A 14 2.42 4.58 -39.96
N PHE A 15 2.20 3.30 -40.29
CA PHE A 15 3.24 2.45 -40.88
C PHE A 15 3.61 2.85 -42.31
N ALA A 16 2.64 3.27 -43.13
CA ALA A 16 2.89 3.71 -44.51
C ALA A 16 3.69 5.03 -44.56
N ASP A 17 3.48 5.92 -43.60
CA ASP A 17 4.25 7.16 -43.46
C ASP A 17 5.73 6.88 -43.11
N LEU A 18 6.00 5.81 -42.36
CA LEU A 18 7.33 5.41 -41.92
C LEU A 18 8.08 4.51 -42.90
N ILE A 19 7.36 3.72 -43.69
CA ILE A 19 7.93 2.80 -44.68
C ILE A 19 7.30 3.12 -46.04
N PRO A 20 7.78 4.18 -46.72
CA PRO A 20 7.33 4.50 -48.05
C PRO A 20 7.61 3.31 -49.00
N ASP A 21 6.67 3.03 -49.90
CA ASP A 21 6.74 1.96 -50.91
C ASP A 21 6.67 0.51 -50.39
N MET A 22 6.04 0.28 -49.24
CA MET A 22 5.75 -1.08 -48.76
C MET A 22 4.93 -1.90 -49.76
N ASP A 23 5.40 -3.10 -50.09
CA ASP A 23 4.73 -4.02 -51.02
C ASP A 23 3.26 -4.28 -50.62
N LYS A 24 2.36 -4.35 -51.61
CA LYS A 24 0.91 -4.49 -51.38
C LYS A 24 0.55 -5.78 -50.64
N VAL A 25 1.28 -6.87 -50.86
CA VAL A 25 1.05 -8.16 -50.19
C VAL A 25 1.49 -8.06 -48.73
N VAL A 26 2.63 -7.44 -48.46
CA VAL A 26 3.14 -7.21 -47.09
C VAL A 26 2.18 -6.29 -46.31
N ASN A 27 1.73 -5.20 -46.94
CA ASN A 27 0.79 -4.25 -46.36
C ASN A 27 -0.54 -4.92 -45.97
N LYS A 28 -1.07 -5.81 -46.82
CA LYS A 28 -2.26 -6.61 -46.51
C LYS A 28 -2.03 -7.55 -45.32
N LYS A 29 -0.90 -8.28 -45.30
CA LYS A 29 -0.55 -9.17 -44.17
C LYS A 29 -0.42 -8.40 -42.84
N LEU A 30 0.16 -7.20 -42.87
CA LEU A 30 0.29 -6.34 -41.70
C LEU A 30 -1.08 -5.88 -41.20
N LEU A 31 -1.97 -5.43 -42.10
CA LEU A 31 -3.33 -5.03 -41.74
C LEU A 31 -4.11 -6.18 -41.10
N ASP A 32 -4.04 -7.38 -41.71
CA ASP A 32 -4.73 -8.57 -41.21
C ASP A 32 -4.22 -8.95 -39.81
N SER A 33 -2.91 -8.82 -39.57
CA SER A 33 -2.30 -9.09 -38.27
C SER A 33 -2.68 -8.04 -37.22
N LEU A 34 -2.67 -6.75 -37.56
CA LEU A 34 -3.03 -5.65 -36.66
C LEU A 34 -4.53 -5.64 -36.32
N ASN A 35 -5.39 -6.14 -37.20
CA ASN A 35 -6.83 -6.22 -36.95
C ASN A 35 -7.15 -7.05 -35.69
N VAL A 36 -6.34 -8.08 -35.39
CA VAL A 36 -6.47 -8.90 -34.18
C VAL A 36 -6.33 -8.04 -32.91
N TYR A 37 -5.42 -7.07 -32.93
CA TYR A 37 -5.10 -6.21 -31.77
C TYR A 37 -5.86 -4.89 -31.76
N SER A 38 -6.75 -4.65 -32.72
CA SER A 38 -7.48 -3.38 -32.87
C SER A 38 -8.43 -3.05 -31.71
N GLY A 39 -8.79 -4.05 -30.90
CA GLY A 39 -9.54 -3.90 -29.66
C GLY A 39 -8.68 -3.89 -28.39
N HIS A 40 -7.36 -4.04 -28.52
CA HIS A 40 -6.42 -4.08 -27.40
C HIS A 40 -5.81 -2.69 -27.18
N ASP A 41 -5.53 -2.36 -25.92
CA ASP A 41 -4.91 -1.09 -25.53
C ASP A 41 -3.43 -1.24 -25.14
N ASN A 42 -2.93 -2.48 -25.07
CA ASN A 42 -1.53 -2.75 -24.83
C ASN A 42 -0.70 -2.39 -26.04
N ASP A 43 0.46 -1.79 -25.81
CA ASP A 43 1.44 -1.49 -26.86
C ASP A 43 1.95 -2.76 -27.54
N LEU A 44 2.47 -2.62 -28.75
CA LEU A 44 2.93 -3.74 -29.56
C LEU A 44 4.38 -3.55 -29.99
N ILE A 45 5.11 -4.65 -30.12
CA ILE A 45 6.28 -4.73 -30.98
C ILE A 45 5.84 -5.39 -32.29
N VAL A 46 6.03 -4.70 -33.40
CA VAL A 46 5.87 -5.25 -34.75
C VAL A 46 7.25 -5.53 -35.31
N ILE A 47 7.48 -6.78 -35.67
CA ILE A 47 8.71 -7.29 -36.24
C ILE A 47 8.46 -7.55 -37.72
N MET A 48 9.16 -6.86 -38.60
CA MET A 48 9.08 -7.10 -40.03
C MET A 48 10.13 -8.14 -40.42
N ASN A 49 9.66 -9.32 -40.82
CA ASN A 49 10.48 -10.43 -41.31
C ASN A 49 10.16 -10.73 -42.79
N GLU A 50 11.01 -11.50 -43.46
CA GLU A 50 10.82 -11.93 -44.85
C GLU A 50 9.50 -12.70 -45.06
N ASP A 51 9.12 -13.55 -44.10
CA ASP A 51 7.88 -14.35 -44.18
C ASP A 51 6.60 -13.53 -43.90
N GLY A 52 6.75 -12.36 -43.30
CA GLY A 52 5.68 -11.45 -42.92
C GLY A 52 5.85 -10.86 -41.52
N PRO A 53 4.94 -9.96 -41.13
CA PRO A 53 4.99 -9.29 -39.85
C PRO A 53 4.69 -10.25 -38.70
N THR A 54 5.49 -10.21 -37.66
CA THR A 54 5.22 -10.87 -36.38
C THR A 54 4.90 -9.80 -35.34
N ILE A 55 3.76 -9.93 -34.68
CA ILE A 55 3.33 -8.97 -33.66
C ILE A 55 3.48 -9.61 -32.28
N ILE A 56 4.12 -8.88 -31.37
CA ILE A 56 4.20 -9.22 -29.95
C ILE A 56 3.47 -8.13 -29.18
N GLU A 57 2.51 -8.53 -28.36
CA GLU A 57 1.85 -7.64 -27.41
C GLU A 57 2.75 -7.44 -26.19
N LEU A 58 3.03 -6.18 -25.85
CA LEU A 58 3.82 -5.78 -24.69
C LEU A 58 3.00 -5.86 -23.40
N ASN A 59 3.69 -5.77 -22.26
CA ASN A 59 3.10 -5.96 -20.93
C ASN A 59 2.33 -7.27 -20.81
N SER A 60 2.70 -8.28 -21.61
CA SER A 60 2.12 -9.61 -21.49
C SER A 60 2.88 -10.36 -20.39
N LEU A 61 2.15 -11.15 -19.59
CA LEU A 61 2.76 -12.03 -18.60
C LEU A 61 3.23 -13.37 -19.22
N LYS A 62 3.46 -13.43 -20.54
CA LYS A 62 4.00 -14.60 -21.24
C LYS A 62 5.50 -14.66 -21.06
N SER A 63 6.07 -15.85 -20.96
CA SER A 63 7.52 -16.01 -20.79
C SER A 63 8.32 -15.33 -21.92
N VAL A 64 9.30 -14.50 -21.53
CA VAL A 64 10.26 -13.86 -22.45
C VAL A 64 10.94 -14.89 -23.34
N SER A 65 11.25 -16.09 -22.85
CA SER A 65 11.92 -17.10 -23.69
C SER A 65 11.06 -17.55 -24.87
N MET A 66 9.72 -17.54 -24.74
CA MET A 66 8.80 -17.82 -25.84
C MET A 66 8.69 -16.65 -26.82
N LEU A 67 8.88 -15.42 -26.35
CA LEU A 67 8.79 -14.21 -27.17
C LEU A 67 10.12 -13.88 -27.86
N ALA A 68 11.25 -14.14 -27.20
CA ALA A 68 12.60 -13.91 -27.71
C ALA A 68 12.95 -14.81 -28.89
N GLN A 69 12.37 -16.02 -28.96
CA GLN A 69 12.50 -16.90 -30.15
C GLN A 69 11.95 -16.25 -31.43
N LYS A 70 11.10 -15.22 -31.31
CA LYS A 70 10.54 -14.49 -32.44
C LYS A 70 11.39 -13.26 -32.84
N LEU A 71 12.35 -12.88 -32.01
CA LEU A 71 13.29 -11.81 -32.31
C LEU A 71 14.49 -12.36 -33.09
N SER A 72 14.85 -11.71 -34.19
CA SER A 72 16.08 -11.96 -34.92
C SER A 72 16.89 -10.66 -35.01
N ALA A 73 18.20 -10.71 -34.80
CA ALA A 73 19.05 -9.53 -34.88
C ALA A 73 19.00 -8.85 -36.27
N PHE A 74 18.53 -9.56 -37.30
CA PHE A 74 18.41 -9.07 -38.68
C PHE A 74 17.02 -8.53 -39.03
N SER A 75 16.09 -8.46 -38.07
CA SER A 75 14.74 -7.95 -38.27
C SER A 75 14.66 -6.44 -38.03
N THR A 76 13.67 -5.81 -38.65
CA THR A 76 13.29 -4.42 -38.35
C THR A 76 12.18 -4.39 -37.32
N TYR A 77 12.34 -3.56 -36.28
CA TYR A 77 11.42 -3.48 -35.16
C TYR A 77 10.70 -2.13 -35.11
N TYR A 78 9.43 -2.18 -34.76
CA TYR A 78 8.61 -1.00 -34.51
C TYR A 78 7.88 -1.16 -33.18
N HIS A 79 8.00 -0.16 -32.30
CA HIS A 79 7.13 0.00 -31.14
C HIS A 79 5.87 0.75 -31.58
N VAL A 80 4.72 0.17 -31.30
CA VAL A 80 3.42 0.75 -31.57
C VAL A 80 2.77 1.14 -30.24
N GLU A 81 2.67 2.44 -30.00
CA GLU A 81 1.95 2.99 -28.85
C GLU A 81 0.45 3.01 -29.18
N MET A 82 -0.29 2.02 -28.67
CA MET A 82 -1.64 1.75 -29.14
C MET A 82 -2.63 2.85 -28.74
N GLN A 83 -2.39 3.54 -27.63
CA GLN A 83 -3.25 4.64 -27.17
C GLN A 83 -3.13 5.89 -28.05
N GLN A 84 -1.92 6.20 -28.50
CA GLN A 84 -1.63 7.38 -29.33
C GLN A 84 -1.66 7.06 -30.83
N ILE A 85 -1.67 5.77 -31.20
CA ILE A 85 -1.51 5.29 -32.57
C ILE A 85 -0.21 5.85 -33.17
N LEU A 86 0.85 5.78 -32.38
CA LEU A 86 2.19 6.21 -32.78
C LEU A 86 3.04 4.98 -33.08
N VAL A 87 3.76 5.02 -34.19
CA VAL A 87 4.67 3.95 -34.60
C VAL A 87 6.08 4.53 -34.56
N ASN A 88 6.98 3.89 -33.82
CA ASN A 88 8.36 4.33 -33.67
C ASN A 88 9.30 3.19 -34.07
N PRO A 89 10.26 3.42 -34.99
CA PRO A 89 11.31 2.44 -35.23
C PRO A 89 12.16 2.28 -33.97
N ILE A 90 12.50 1.05 -33.62
CA ILE A 90 13.34 0.72 -32.47
C ILE A 90 14.44 -0.26 -32.90
N ASP A 91 15.50 -0.34 -32.10
CA ASP A 91 16.52 -1.36 -32.27
C ASP A 91 16.19 -2.63 -31.47
N PHE A 92 17.04 -3.66 -31.64
CA PHE A 92 16.90 -4.94 -30.96
C PHE A 92 17.01 -4.81 -29.43
N GLU A 93 17.92 -3.96 -28.93
CA GLU A 93 18.12 -3.79 -27.48
C GLU A 93 16.90 -3.17 -26.81
N LYS A 94 16.31 -2.15 -27.43
CA LYS A 94 15.07 -1.52 -26.98
C LYS A 94 13.89 -2.48 -27.09
N ALA A 95 13.77 -3.24 -28.17
CA ALA A 95 12.75 -4.28 -28.30
C ALA A 95 12.86 -5.33 -27.18
N TYR A 96 14.08 -5.80 -26.90
CA TYR A 96 14.35 -6.76 -25.84
C TYR A 96 14.06 -6.19 -24.43
N THR A 97 14.34 -4.91 -24.21
CA THR A 97 14.01 -4.22 -22.95
C THR A 97 12.50 -4.14 -22.76
N LEU A 98 11.76 -3.65 -23.76
CA LEU A 98 10.29 -3.56 -23.72
C LEU A 98 9.63 -4.93 -23.51
N LEU A 99 10.18 -5.99 -24.11
CA LEU A 99 9.68 -7.36 -23.89
C LEU A 99 9.78 -7.83 -22.45
N LYS A 100 10.72 -7.29 -21.65
CA LYS A 100 10.91 -7.67 -20.25
C LYS A 100 9.99 -6.91 -19.30
N GLU A 101 9.36 -5.82 -19.75
CA GLU A 101 8.47 -5.02 -18.93
C GLU A 101 7.20 -5.80 -18.58
N ALA A 102 6.88 -5.82 -17.29
CA ALA A 102 5.65 -6.40 -16.76
C ALA A 102 4.54 -5.33 -16.71
N PRO A 103 3.25 -5.72 -16.70
CA PRO A 103 2.16 -4.76 -16.51
C PRO A 103 2.37 -3.90 -15.26
N ALA A 104 2.19 -2.60 -15.38
CA ALA A 104 2.29 -1.69 -14.24
C ALA A 104 1.18 -1.98 -13.23
N ILE A 105 1.53 -2.01 -11.94
CA ILE A 105 0.55 -2.13 -10.84
C ILE A 105 0.25 -0.73 -10.31
N PRO A 106 -0.99 -0.23 -10.45
CA PRO A 106 -1.37 1.09 -9.95
C PRO A 106 -1.17 1.24 -8.44
N MET A 107 -1.17 2.48 -7.96
CA MET A 107 -1.25 2.72 -6.51
C MET A 107 -2.71 2.63 -6.06
N PHE A 108 -2.96 1.79 -5.05
CA PHE A 108 -4.28 1.62 -4.45
C PHE A 108 -4.35 2.27 -3.06
N LYS A 109 -5.56 2.67 -2.65
CA LYS A 109 -5.82 3.22 -1.32
C LYS A 109 -6.30 2.16 -0.33
N THR A 110 -6.93 1.09 -0.83
CA THR A 110 -7.52 0.03 -0.02
C THR A 110 -7.13 -1.35 -0.55
N LEU A 111 -7.19 -2.36 0.32
CA LEU A 111 -6.96 -3.76 -0.07
C LEU A 111 -8.05 -4.25 -1.03
N ALA A 112 -9.31 -3.84 -0.83
CA ALA A 112 -10.43 -4.24 -1.68
C ALA A 112 -10.27 -3.75 -3.13
N ASP A 113 -9.77 -2.53 -3.33
CA ASP A 113 -9.51 -2.00 -4.67
C ASP A 113 -8.37 -2.76 -5.36
N LEU A 114 -7.32 -3.13 -4.62
CA LEU A 114 -6.24 -3.97 -5.12
C LEU A 114 -6.75 -5.36 -5.49
N ASP A 115 -7.48 -6.03 -4.60
CA ASP A 115 -8.01 -7.38 -4.83
C ASP A 115 -8.96 -7.40 -6.04
N LYS A 116 -9.77 -6.35 -6.23
CA LYS A 116 -10.61 -6.19 -7.43
C LYS A 116 -9.76 -6.08 -8.70
N PHE A 117 -8.75 -5.22 -8.70
CA PHE A 117 -7.82 -5.06 -9.84
C PHE A 117 -7.12 -6.38 -10.18
N LEU A 118 -6.66 -7.13 -9.16
CA LEU A 118 -5.99 -8.40 -9.36
C LEU A 118 -6.91 -9.45 -10.00
N ASN A 119 -8.16 -9.53 -9.56
CA ASN A 119 -9.14 -10.42 -10.18
C ASN A 119 -9.37 -10.08 -11.67
N GLU A 120 -9.51 -8.79 -11.99
CA GLU A 120 -9.68 -8.31 -13.36
C GLU A 120 -8.46 -8.63 -14.24
N GLU A 121 -7.23 -8.36 -13.77
CA GLU A 121 -6.01 -8.67 -14.53
C GLU A 121 -5.75 -10.19 -14.61
N PHE A 122 -6.04 -10.97 -13.57
CA PHE A 122 -5.90 -12.43 -13.61
C PHE A 122 -6.85 -13.05 -14.62
N GLU A 123 -8.09 -12.57 -14.72
CA GLU A 123 -9.03 -13.00 -15.75
C GLU A 123 -8.57 -12.57 -17.15
N LYS A 124 -8.19 -11.31 -17.31
CA LYS A 124 -7.69 -10.74 -18.58
C LYS A 124 -6.51 -11.53 -19.17
N TYR A 125 -5.58 -11.96 -18.33
CA TYR A 125 -4.42 -12.75 -18.76
C TYR A 125 -4.64 -14.27 -18.66
N GLY A 126 -5.83 -14.74 -18.25
CA GLY A 126 -6.15 -16.17 -18.10
C GLY A 126 -5.39 -16.90 -16.98
N LEU A 127 -4.89 -16.15 -16.00
CA LEU A 127 -4.08 -16.65 -14.89
C LEU A 127 -4.92 -17.28 -13.77
N ASN A 128 -6.20 -16.90 -13.67
CA ASN A 128 -7.15 -17.40 -12.69
C ASN A 128 -7.31 -18.94 -12.69
N THR A 129 -6.85 -19.62 -13.73
CA THR A 129 -6.85 -21.10 -13.81
C THR A 129 -5.78 -21.76 -12.93
N PHE A 130 -4.74 -21.03 -12.53
CA PHE A 130 -3.63 -21.59 -11.74
C PHE A 130 -3.03 -20.64 -10.70
N LEU A 131 -3.40 -19.35 -10.72
CA LEU A 131 -3.09 -18.38 -9.68
C LEU A 131 -4.33 -18.06 -8.87
N ASP A 132 -4.10 -17.74 -7.61
CA ASP A 132 -5.10 -17.40 -6.61
C ASP A 132 -4.79 -16.02 -6.01
N VAL A 133 -5.76 -15.10 -6.11
CA VAL A 133 -5.67 -13.74 -5.54
C VAL A 133 -5.69 -13.78 -4.01
N ASP A 134 -6.40 -14.75 -3.44
CA ASP A 134 -6.49 -14.91 -1.98
C ASP A 134 -5.21 -15.54 -1.41
N ASN A 135 -4.45 -16.26 -2.23
CA ASN A 135 -3.19 -16.90 -1.86
C ASN A 135 -2.05 -16.53 -2.81
N LEU A 136 -1.52 -15.31 -2.64
CA LEU A 136 -0.42 -14.80 -3.46
C LEU A 136 0.89 -15.57 -3.27
N ASP A 137 1.14 -16.17 -2.10
CA ASP A 137 2.32 -17.01 -1.87
C ASP A 137 2.27 -18.29 -2.70
N TYR A 138 1.09 -18.93 -2.78
CA TYR A 138 0.86 -20.03 -3.70
C TYR A 138 1.06 -19.59 -5.15
N SER A 139 0.51 -18.44 -5.54
CA SER A 139 0.66 -17.86 -6.88
C SER A 139 2.13 -17.60 -7.23
N LEU A 140 2.92 -17.11 -6.28
CA LEU A 140 4.36 -16.88 -6.45
C LEU A 140 5.11 -18.20 -6.64
N ALA A 141 4.79 -19.22 -5.83
CA ALA A 141 5.39 -20.55 -5.97
C ALA A 141 5.05 -21.17 -7.34
N LYS A 142 3.79 -21.08 -7.79
CA LYS A 142 3.38 -21.54 -9.13
C LYS A 142 4.08 -20.78 -10.25
N SER A 143 4.25 -19.47 -10.11
CA SER A 143 4.99 -18.66 -11.09
C SER A 143 6.44 -19.12 -11.24
N ARG A 144 7.09 -19.51 -10.14
CA ARG A 144 8.45 -20.08 -10.13
C ARG A 144 8.50 -21.48 -10.77
N GLU A 145 7.51 -22.33 -10.48
CA GLU A 145 7.39 -23.66 -11.12
C GLU A 145 7.28 -23.55 -12.65
N LEU A 146 6.55 -22.54 -13.14
CA LEU A 146 6.41 -22.22 -14.56
C LEU A 146 7.68 -21.61 -15.19
N LYS A 147 8.71 -21.29 -14.39
CA LYS A 147 9.95 -20.62 -14.80
C LYS A 147 9.67 -19.33 -15.60
N ASN A 148 8.65 -18.59 -15.17
CA ASN A 148 8.24 -17.35 -15.80
C ASN A 148 8.71 -16.16 -14.96
N ASP A 149 9.92 -15.68 -15.23
CA ASP A 149 10.58 -14.64 -14.43
C ASP A 149 9.77 -13.33 -14.37
N GLN A 150 9.07 -12.97 -15.45
CA GLN A 150 8.22 -11.78 -15.46
C GLN A 150 7.02 -11.92 -14.55
N LEU A 151 6.35 -13.08 -14.60
CA LEU A 151 5.23 -13.36 -13.72
C LEU A 151 5.68 -13.40 -12.25
N VAL A 152 6.86 -13.98 -11.98
CA VAL A 152 7.45 -13.98 -10.64
C VAL A 152 7.70 -12.57 -10.14
N ALA A 153 8.32 -11.71 -10.96
CA ALA A 153 8.59 -10.31 -10.60
C ALA A 153 7.29 -9.56 -10.33
N TRP A 154 6.29 -9.72 -11.20
CA TRP A 154 5.00 -9.05 -11.09
C TRP A 154 4.23 -9.48 -9.84
N VAL A 155 4.13 -10.78 -9.55
CA VAL A 155 3.47 -11.29 -8.33
C VAL A 155 4.22 -10.85 -7.07
N SER A 156 5.56 -10.78 -7.10
CA SER A 156 6.35 -10.28 -5.96
C SER A 156 6.04 -8.81 -5.67
N GLU A 157 5.96 -7.96 -6.70
CA GLU A 157 5.59 -6.54 -6.53
C GLU A 157 4.16 -6.39 -5.98
N ILE A 158 3.22 -7.26 -6.39
CA ILE A 158 1.86 -7.28 -5.83
C ILE A 158 1.88 -7.57 -4.33
N ILE A 159 2.65 -8.60 -3.91
CA ILE A 159 2.78 -8.98 -2.50
C ILE A 159 3.30 -7.80 -1.68
N GLU A 160 4.39 -7.17 -2.11
CA GLU A 160 4.97 -6.01 -1.42
C GLU A 160 3.96 -4.86 -1.28
N LYS A 161 3.18 -4.56 -2.33
CA LYS A 161 2.13 -3.53 -2.27
C LYS A 161 1.00 -3.92 -1.31
N ARG A 162 0.59 -5.19 -1.30
CA ARG A 162 -0.45 -5.70 -0.42
C ARG A 162 -0.02 -5.62 1.05
N GLU A 163 1.20 -6.06 1.36
CA GLU A 163 1.79 -5.96 2.69
C GLU A 163 1.87 -4.51 3.16
N LYS A 164 2.33 -3.59 2.30
CA LYS A 164 2.39 -2.17 2.62
C LYS A 164 1.01 -1.58 2.91
N LEU A 165 -0.03 -1.98 2.16
CA LEU A 165 -1.41 -1.56 2.43
C LEU A 165 -1.96 -2.13 3.75
N ALA A 166 -1.69 -3.41 4.02
CA ALA A 166 -2.08 -4.05 5.29
C ALA A 166 -1.42 -3.35 6.48
N LEU A 167 -0.13 -3.00 6.36
CA LEU A 167 0.60 -2.25 7.37
C LEU A 167 0.01 -0.86 7.61
N ARG A 168 -0.34 -0.13 6.55
CA ARG A 168 -1.05 1.17 6.65
C ARG A 168 -2.40 1.04 7.35
N ASN A 169 -3.15 -0.03 7.07
CA ASN A 169 -4.43 -0.29 7.74
C ASN A 169 -4.22 -0.57 9.23
N ARG A 170 -3.25 -1.42 9.58
CA ARG A 170 -2.90 -1.69 10.98
C ARG A 170 -2.47 -0.42 11.71
N PHE A 171 -1.63 0.41 11.08
CA PHE A 171 -1.25 1.71 11.61
C PHE A 171 -2.47 2.59 11.87
N ASN A 172 -3.39 2.71 10.91
CA ASN A 172 -4.62 3.49 11.09
C ASN A 172 -5.48 3.01 12.26
N GLU A 173 -5.58 1.70 12.50
CA GLU A 173 -6.35 1.16 13.63
C GLU A 173 -5.65 1.41 14.97
N VAL A 174 -4.34 1.18 15.03
CA VAL A 174 -3.51 1.44 16.23
C VAL A 174 -3.55 2.91 16.61
N THR A 175 -3.43 3.84 15.65
CA THR A 175 -3.52 5.28 15.97
C THR A 175 -4.87 5.67 16.61
N LYS A 176 -5.97 5.00 16.24
CA LYS A 176 -7.31 5.31 16.77
C LYS A 176 -7.61 4.67 18.12
N ALA A 177 -6.83 3.66 18.54
CA ALA A 177 -7.04 2.95 19.79
C ALA A 177 -6.95 3.88 21.01
N HIS A 178 -7.51 3.44 22.14
CA HIS A 178 -7.40 4.15 23.40
C HIS A 178 -6.15 3.69 24.16
N TYR A 179 -5.43 4.66 24.72
CA TYR A 179 -4.23 4.44 25.52
C TYR A 179 -4.33 5.22 26.83
N GLU A 180 -3.90 4.61 27.94
CA GLU A 180 -3.88 5.24 29.26
C GLU A 180 -2.61 6.08 29.49
N THR A 181 -1.52 5.74 28.79
CA THR A 181 -0.22 6.40 28.93
C THR A 181 0.40 6.70 27.57
N VAL A 182 1.23 7.74 27.53
CA VAL A 182 2.01 8.11 26.34
C VAL A 182 2.96 6.99 25.94
N ASP A 183 3.61 6.33 26.90
CA ASP A 183 4.54 5.22 26.64
C ASP A 183 3.85 4.04 25.97
N ALA A 184 2.63 3.68 26.39
CA ALA A 184 1.85 2.62 25.75
C ALA A 184 1.47 2.98 24.31
N MET A 185 1.10 4.24 24.06
CA MET A 185 0.83 4.74 22.72
C MET A 185 2.09 4.67 21.84
N TYR A 186 3.23 5.15 22.34
CA TYR A 186 4.50 5.09 21.60
C TYR A 186 4.93 3.65 21.31
N ALA A 187 4.84 2.75 22.28
CA ALA A 187 5.19 1.34 22.12
C ALA A 187 4.34 0.65 21.04
N ALA A 188 3.09 1.10 20.84
CA ALA A 188 2.20 0.55 19.83
C ALA A 188 2.39 1.20 18.44
N VAL A 189 2.53 2.53 18.39
CA VAL A 189 2.54 3.30 17.13
C VAL A 189 3.92 3.30 16.45
N ARG A 190 5.00 3.47 17.22
CA ARG A 190 6.36 3.64 16.68
C ARG A 190 6.87 2.44 15.88
N PRO A 191 6.68 1.17 16.30
CA PRO A 191 7.11 0.03 15.48
C PRO A 191 6.50 0.05 14.07
N LEU A 192 5.23 0.41 13.95
CA LEU A 192 4.55 0.49 12.65
C LEU A 192 5.04 1.68 11.81
N MET A 193 5.38 2.81 12.43
CA MET A 193 6.02 3.92 11.72
C MET A 193 7.37 3.49 11.14
N LYS A 194 8.17 2.76 11.91
CA LYS A 194 9.46 2.23 11.46
C LYS A 194 9.30 1.27 10.28
N GLU A 195 8.37 0.31 10.37
CA GLU A 195 8.07 -0.63 9.28
C GLU A 195 7.58 0.09 8.01
N LEU A 196 6.89 1.22 8.15
CA LEU A 196 6.47 2.08 7.03
C LEU A 196 7.61 2.95 6.46
N GLY A 197 8.82 2.86 7.00
CA GLY A 197 9.99 3.59 6.55
C GLY A 197 10.12 5.00 7.11
N PHE A 198 9.59 5.26 8.30
CA PHE A 198 9.80 6.55 8.97
C PHE A 198 11.28 6.73 9.36
N PRO A 199 11.84 7.96 9.26
CA PRO A 199 13.26 8.18 9.56
C PRO A 199 13.64 7.81 11.00
N ASP A 200 14.66 6.97 11.17
CA ASP A 200 15.13 6.50 12.48
C ASP A 200 15.57 7.66 13.39
N GLU A 201 16.18 8.71 12.82
CA GLU A 201 16.60 9.92 13.55
C GLU A 201 15.42 10.65 14.21
N LEU A 202 14.22 10.52 13.65
CA LEU A 202 13.02 11.20 14.11
C LEU A 202 12.19 10.35 15.08
N MET A 203 12.55 9.07 15.28
CA MET A 203 11.71 8.09 16.01
C MET A 203 11.51 8.40 17.50
N LEU A 204 12.41 9.15 18.12
CA LEU A 204 12.36 9.44 19.56
C LEU A 204 11.61 10.74 19.88
N HIS A 205 11.34 11.58 18.88
CA HIS A 205 10.62 12.84 19.04
C HIS A 205 9.17 12.62 19.48
N THR A 206 8.63 13.61 20.18
CA THR A 206 7.19 13.64 20.50
C THR A 206 6.38 13.88 19.23
N PHE A 207 5.11 13.46 19.20
CA PHE A 207 4.26 13.74 18.04
C PHE A 207 4.03 15.23 17.85
N SER A 208 4.02 16.01 18.94
CA SER A 208 4.03 17.47 18.88
C SER A 208 5.25 18.04 18.14
N GLU A 209 6.46 17.58 18.47
CA GLU A 209 7.69 17.97 17.78
C GLU A 209 7.66 17.60 16.29
N LEU A 210 7.22 16.38 15.99
CA LEU A 210 7.13 15.86 14.61
C LEU A 210 6.23 16.69 13.71
N SER A 211 5.26 17.42 14.25
CA SER A 211 4.36 18.29 13.47
C SER A 211 5.06 19.45 12.77
N VAL A 212 6.26 19.83 13.23
CA VAL A 212 7.03 20.98 12.72
C VAL A 212 8.08 20.57 11.69
N PHE A 213 8.42 19.27 11.59
CA PHE A 213 9.42 18.78 10.65
C PHE A 213 8.90 18.73 9.21
N ASP A 214 9.82 18.81 8.25
CA ASP A 214 9.49 18.56 6.84
C ASP A 214 9.07 17.10 6.65
N SER A 215 7.83 16.91 6.19
CA SER A 215 7.23 15.60 5.95
C SER A 215 7.55 15.02 4.58
N LYS A 216 8.49 15.63 3.83
CA LYS A 216 8.94 15.13 2.54
C LYS A 216 9.55 13.74 2.68
N GLY A 217 9.06 12.79 1.88
CA GLY A 217 9.51 11.40 1.88
C GLY A 217 8.85 10.50 2.92
N TRP A 218 8.04 11.05 3.82
CA TRP A 218 7.29 10.22 4.78
C TRP A 218 6.17 9.47 4.07
N ASP A 219 5.86 8.26 4.54
CA ASP A 219 4.67 7.56 4.07
C ASP A 219 3.42 8.41 4.35
N TYR A 220 2.51 8.48 3.37
CA TYR A 220 1.34 9.34 3.47
C TYR A 220 0.46 8.99 4.68
N ALA A 221 0.40 7.71 5.06
CA ALA A 221 -0.42 7.27 6.18
C ALA A 221 0.09 7.91 7.47
N ILE A 222 1.41 7.91 7.68
CA ILE A 222 2.05 8.57 8.82
C ILE A 222 1.78 10.07 8.78
N LYS A 223 2.14 10.73 7.66
CA LYS A 223 1.98 12.17 7.48
C LYS A 223 0.55 12.63 7.80
N SER A 224 -0.46 11.89 7.33
CA SER A 224 -1.87 12.23 7.54
C SER A 224 -2.36 12.08 9.00
N LYS A 225 -1.58 11.40 9.86
CA LYS A 225 -1.94 11.09 11.24
C LYS A 225 -1.15 11.85 12.29
N ILE A 226 -0.08 12.57 11.93
CA ILE A 226 0.76 13.29 12.89
C ILE A 226 -0.06 14.26 13.76
N GLU A 227 -0.85 15.16 13.17
CA GLU A 227 -1.67 16.10 13.95
C GLU A 227 -2.68 15.41 14.88
N PHE A 228 -3.21 14.27 14.44
CA PHE A 228 -4.13 13.48 15.25
C PHE A 228 -3.41 12.83 16.43
N LEU A 229 -2.22 12.28 16.19
CA LEU A 229 -1.36 11.69 17.22
C LEU A 229 -0.88 12.74 18.23
N THR A 230 -0.59 13.97 17.80
CA THR A 230 -0.28 15.10 18.70
C THR A 230 -1.43 15.36 19.68
N LYS A 231 -2.68 15.42 19.20
CA LYS A 231 -3.85 15.61 20.07
C LYS A 231 -4.05 14.44 21.04
N ARG A 232 -3.75 13.21 20.62
CA ARG A 232 -3.83 12.01 21.47
C ARG A 232 -2.76 12.01 22.55
N GLU A 233 -1.56 12.45 22.21
CA GLU A 233 -0.45 12.63 23.15
C GLU A 233 -0.84 13.60 24.26
N GLU A 234 -1.39 14.77 23.91
CA GLU A 234 -1.90 15.75 24.89
C GLU A 234 -3.00 15.18 25.79
N GLN A 235 -3.92 14.39 25.23
CA GLN A 235 -4.96 13.72 26.02
C GLN A 235 -4.38 12.72 27.02
N CYS A 236 -3.40 11.91 26.61
CA CYS A 236 -2.74 10.95 27.49
C CYS A 236 -2.01 11.67 28.63
N LEU A 237 -1.32 12.78 28.34
CA LEU A 237 -0.66 13.59 29.35
C LEU A 237 -1.65 14.18 30.35
N ASP A 238 -2.80 14.71 29.90
CA ASP A 238 -3.86 15.22 30.78
C ASP A 238 -4.45 14.11 31.68
N TYR A 239 -4.64 12.90 31.15
CA TYR A 239 -5.08 11.76 31.95
C TYR A 239 -4.07 11.37 33.03
N GLN A 240 -2.78 11.31 32.68
CA GLN A 240 -1.70 11.03 33.62
C GLN A 240 -1.65 12.10 34.72
N MET A 241 -1.67 13.38 34.38
CA MET A 241 -1.68 14.47 35.37
C MET A 241 -2.88 14.40 36.32
N LYS A 242 -4.06 14.01 35.82
CA LYS A 242 -5.26 13.82 36.66
C LYS A 242 -5.14 12.60 37.57
N ALA A 243 -4.57 11.50 37.08
CA ALA A 243 -4.32 10.31 37.88
C ALA A 243 -3.30 10.59 39.00
N ASP A 244 -2.19 11.25 38.68
CA ASP A 244 -1.14 11.59 39.64
C ASP A 244 -1.66 12.51 40.75
N LYS A 245 -2.46 13.52 40.41
CA LYS A 245 -3.12 14.40 41.39
C LYS A 245 -4.05 13.64 42.32
N ARG A 246 -4.81 12.66 41.80
CA ARG A 246 -5.67 11.79 42.62
C ARG A 246 -4.85 10.92 43.55
N GLN A 247 -3.79 10.29 43.04
CA GLN A 247 -2.91 9.45 43.85
C GLN A 247 -2.27 10.26 44.99
N ALA A 248 -1.74 11.46 44.68
CA ALA A 248 -1.18 12.35 45.70
C ALA A 248 -2.20 12.73 46.78
N THR A 249 -3.47 12.95 46.40
CA THR A 249 -4.55 13.25 47.36
C THR A 249 -4.87 12.04 48.25
N VAL A 250 -4.89 10.83 47.68
CA VAL A 250 -5.09 9.58 48.42
C VAL A 250 -3.95 9.33 49.41
N ASP A 251 -2.71 9.52 48.96
CA ASP A 251 -1.52 9.35 49.80
C ASP A 251 -1.50 10.36 50.95
N GLU A 252 -1.90 11.61 50.70
CA GLU A 252 -2.05 12.63 51.75
C GLU A 252 -3.12 12.24 52.78
N LEU A 253 -4.29 11.75 52.33
CA LEU A 253 -5.34 11.26 53.24
C LEU A 253 -4.87 10.06 54.07
N LEU A 254 -4.13 9.11 53.47
CA LEU A 254 -3.54 7.98 54.19
C LEU A 254 -2.48 8.43 55.20
N ALA A 255 -1.66 9.43 54.86
CA ALA A 255 -0.70 10.03 55.78
C ALA A 255 -1.39 10.73 56.97
N GLN A 256 -2.50 11.45 56.72
CA GLN A 256 -3.30 12.07 57.79
C GLN A 256 -3.95 11.01 58.71
N ILE A 257 -4.48 9.91 58.14
CA ILE A 257 -5.08 8.81 58.92
C ILE A 257 -4.02 8.08 59.78
N SER A 258 -2.82 7.85 59.23
CA SER A 258 -1.74 7.19 59.97
C SER A 258 -1.19 8.06 61.10
N ASN A 259 -1.01 9.36 60.87
CA ASN A 259 -0.65 10.34 61.90
C ASN A 259 -1.73 10.48 62.99
N ALA A 260 -3.01 10.36 62.63
CA ALA A 260 -4.11 10.36 63.60
C ALA A 260 -4.12 9.10 64.50
N LYS A 261 -3.64 7.94 64.00
CA LYS A 261 -3.52 6.71 64.80
C LYS A 261 -2.35 6.75 65.80
N THR A 262 -1.34 7.58 65.58
CA THR A 262 -0.16 7.72 66.47
C THR A 262 -0.38 8.70 67.63
N VAL A 263 -1.38 9.58 67.57
CA VAL A 263 -1.73 10.47 68.70
C VAL A 263 -2.69 9.74 69.63
N LYS A 264 -2.16 8.83 70.46
CA LYS A 264 -2.89 8.29 71.63
C LYS A 264 -2.91 9.36 72.74
N ALA A 265 -3.88 10.25 72.67
CA ALA A 265 -4.47 10.85 73.87
C ALA A 265 -5.88 10.25 74.03
N PRO A 266 -6.34 9.92 75.26
CA PRO A 266 -7.62 9.26 75.44
C PRO A 266 -8.74 10.25 75.08
N ARG A 267 -9.32 10.12 73.88
CA ARG A 267 -10.50 10.88 73.48
C ARG A 267 -11.76 10.08 73.80
N SER A 268 -12.75 10.76 74.38
CA SER A 268 -13.99 10.16 74.86
C SER A 268 -14.78 9.50 73.72
N PHE A 269 -15.49 8.41 74.06
CA PHE A 269 -16.20 7.51 73.15
C PHE A 269 -17.14 8.21 72.15
N GLY A 270 -17.65 9.39 72.50
CA GLY A 270 -18.53 10.20 71.63
C GLY A 270 -17.83 10.86 70.43
N GLN A 271 -16.52 11.12 70.49
CA GLN A 271 -15.78 11.72 69.36
C GLN A 271 -15.34 10.69 68.32
N LEU A 272 -15.08 9.44 68.73
CA LEU A 272 -14.66 8.38 67.80
C LEU A 272 -15.77 8.00 66.80
N PHE A 273 -17.03 7.97 67.27
CA PHE A 273 -18.18 7.66 66.42
C PHE A 273 -18.48 8.74 65.38
N GLY A 274 -18.23 10.01 65.70
CA GLY A 274 -18.46 11.13 64.76
C GLY A 274 -17.51 11.09 63.57
N PHE A 275 -16.23 10.85 63.80
CA PHE A 275 -15.23 10.81 62.72
C PHE A 275 -15.34 9.57 61.84
N SER A 276 -15.70 8.40 62.40
CA SER A 276 -15.89 7.19 61.60
C SER A 276 -17.09 7.31 60.65
N VAL A 277 -18.18 7.97 61.08
CA VAL A 277 -19.36 8.19 60.24
C VAL A 277 -19.10 9.21 59.14
N ILE A 278 -18.36 10.29 59.42
CA ILE A 278 -18.00 11.29 58.41
C ILE A 278 -17.06 10.69 57.36
N ALA A 279 -16.04 9.93 57.78
CA ALA A 279 -15.11 9.26 56.87
C ALA A 279 -15.82 8.20 56.00
N MET A 280 -16.74 7.43 56.58
CA MET A 280 -17.53 6.43 55.82
C MET A 280 -18.50 7.09 54.84
N MET A 281 -19.12 8.23 55.21
CA MET A 281 -19.98 8.99 54.30
C MET A 281 -19.21 9.68 53.17
N THR A 282 -18.00 10.21 53.43
CA THR A 282 -17.16 10.78 52.35
C THR A 282 -16.64 9.69 51.42
N PHE A 283 -16.25 8.53 51.96
CA PHE A 283 -15.83 7.39 51.15
C PHE A 283 -16.99 6.84 50.30
N MET A 284 -18.19 6.69 50.88
CA MET A 284 -19.38 6.30 50.12
C MET A 284 -19.77 7.34 49.07
N PHE A 285 -19.69 8.64 49.34
CA PHE A 285 -20.02 9.68 48.36
C PHE A 285 -19.04 9.70 47.17
N ILE A 286 -17.76 9.41 47.43
CA ILE A 286 -16.75 9.27 46.37
C ILE A 286 -17.01 8.01 45.54
N VAL A 287 -17.34 6.88 46.16
CA VAL A 287 -17.58 5.62 45.43
C VAL A 287 -18.92 5.63 44.66
N ASN A 288 -19.98 6.22 45.22
CA ASN A 288 -21.32 6.21 44.60
C ASN A 288 -21.48 7.19 43.44
N LYS A 289 -20.49 8.07 43.18
CA LYS A 289 -20.47 8.95 42.01
C LYS A 289 -19.81 8.28 40.77
N PHE A 290 -19.43 7.02 40.90
CA PHE A 290 -18.73 6.21 39.89
C PHE A 290 -19.42 4.86 39.58
N ILE A 291 -20.69 4.69 39.98
CA ILE A 291 -21.63 3.72 39.37
C ILE A 291 -22.59 4.52 38.50
#